data_AF-A0A7Z9PZ63-F1
#
_entry.id   AF-A0A7Z9PZ63-F1
#
_cell.length_a   1.000
_cell.length_b   1.000
_cell.length_c   1.000
_cell.angle_alpha   90.00
_cell.angle_beta   90.00
_cell.angle_gamma   90.00
#
_symmetry.space_group_name_H-M   'P 1'
#
loop_
_entity.id
_entity.type
_entity.pdbx_description
1 polymer ?
#
loop_
_entity_poly.entity_id
_entity_poly.type
_entity_poly.pdbx_seq_one_letter_code
_entity_poly.pdbx_strand_id
1 'polypeptide(L)'
;LRVRHCAQARAIENECYVVITGSVGNLPKVENLDVQYAQSSVFSPSDFAFPHDAVMAETTPNTEMIMFSDMDLEKLKLVRNEGSVTNLKDRRVDLYELKTR
;
A
#
# COMPACT_ATOMS: atom_id res chain seq x y z
N LEU A 1 -7.22 1.63 11.42
CA LEU A 1 -5.77 1.37 11.23
C LEU A 1 -5.43 0.02 10.56
N ARG A 2 -6.17 -1.07 10.78
CA ARG A 2 -5.89 -2.40 10.18
C ARG A 2 -5.53 -2.35 8.68
N VAL A 3 -6.40 -1.77 7.86
CA VAL A 3 -6.21 -1.70 6.39
C VAL A 3 -4.95 -0.95 6.02
N ARG A 4 -4.66 0.17 6.71
CA ARG A 4 -3.44 0.97 6.49
C ARG A 4 -2.17 0.17 6.76
N HIS A 5 -2.07 -0.49 7.92
CA HIS A 5 -0.88 -1.28 8.25
C HIS A 5 -0.70 -2.47 7.31
N CYS A 6 -1.78 -3.16 6.94
CA CYS A 6 -1.71 -4.21 5.94
C CYS A 6 -1.24 -3.66 4.59
N ALA A 7 -1.72 -2.49 4.16
CA ALA A 7 -1.30 -1.88 2.90
C ALA A 7 0.18 -1.49 2.89
N GLN A 8 0.70 -0.94 3.99
CA GLN A 8 2.14 -0.68 4.14
C GLN A 8 2.95 -1.98 4.08
N ALA A 9 2.52 -3.02 4.78
CA ALA A 9 3.17 -4.33 4.71
C ALA A 9 3.15 -4.90 3.28
N ARG A 10 2.02 -4.78 2.57
CA ARG A 10 1.90 -5.20 1.15
C ARG A 10 2.86 -4.45 0.24
N ALA A 11 3.06 -3.15 0.45
CA ALA A 11 3.98 -2.33 -0.33
C ALA A 11 5.45 -2.79 -0.15
N ILE A 12 5.82 -3.13 1.08
CA ILE A 12 7.16 -3.59 1.44
C ILE A 12 7.40 -5.02 0.93
N GLU A 13 6.53 -5.98 1.27
CA GLU A 13 6.75 -7.39 0.98
C GLU A 13 6.71 -7.72 -0.52
N ASN A 14 5.95 -6.94 -1.31
CA ASN A 14 5.81 -7.12 -2.76
C ASN A 14 6.64 -6.12 -3.58
N GLU A 15 7.41 -5.25 -2.91
CA GLU A 15 8.25 -4.23 -3.55
C GLU A 15 7.45 -3.43 -4.60
N CYS A 16 6.32 -2.86 -4.18
CA CYS A 16 5.39 -2.14 -5.06
C CYS A 16 4.77 -0.93 -4.36
N TYR A 17 4.23 0.00 -5.16
CA TYR A 17 3.37 1.05 -4.62
C TYR A 17 1.98 0.51 -4.30
N VAL A 18 1.42 0.93 -3.17
CA VAL A 18 0.05 0.59 -2.77
C VAL A 18 -0.73 1.87 -2.50
N VAL A 19 -1.86 2.01 -3.16
CA VAL A 19 -2.77 3.14 -2.98
C VAL A 19 -4.03 2.66 -2.28
N ILE A 20 -4.38 3.29 -1.15
CA ILE A 20 -5.64 3.05 -0.47
C ILE A 20 -6.55 4.25 -0.65
N THR A 21 -7.82 3.97 -0.91
CA THR A 21 -8.89 4.96 -0.98
C THR A 21 -10.10 4.45 -0.20
N GLY A 22 -10.90 5.39 0.29
CA GLY A 22 -12.15 5.06 0.96
C GLY A 22 -13.07 6.25 1.01
N SER A 23 -14.36 5.97 1.16
CA SER A 23 -15.38 6.98 1.31
C SER A 23 -15.38 7.57 2.72
N VAL A 24 -15.83 8.82 2.83
CA VAL A 24 -15.96 9.56 4.09
C VAL A 24 -17.40 10.10 4.22
N GLY A 25 -17.88 10.27 5.44
CA GLY A 25 -19.21 10.84 5.71
C GLY A 25 -20.28 9.81 6.05
N ASN A 26 -21.54 10.18 5.86
CA ASN A 26 -22.71 9.40 6.25
C ASN A 26 -23.72 9.36 5.10
N LEU A 27 -24.26 8.18 4.79
CA LEU A 27 -25.38 8.01 3.86
C LEU A 27 -26.56 7.29 4.55
N PRO A 28 -27.42 8.02 5.30
CA PRO A 28 -28.39 7.42 6.24
C PRO A 28 -29.61 6.77 5.55
N LYS A 29 -29.68 6.83 4.22
CA LYS A 29 -30.79 6.28 3.42
C LYS A 29 -30.45 4.93 2.77
N VAL A 30 -29.27 4.40 3.02
CA VAL A 30 -28.79 3.13 2.46
C VAL A 30 -28.35 2.22 3.60
N GLU A 31 -28.97 1.04 3.71
CA GLU A 31 -28.58 0.05 4.72
C GLU A 31 -27.08 -0.28 4.62
N ASN A 32 -26.40 -0.34 5.76
CA ASN A 32 -24.96 -0.62 5.91
C ASN A 32 -23.99 0.52 5.48
N LEU A 33 -24.47 1.72 5.17
CA LEU A 33 -23.63 2.89 4.84
C LEU A 33 -23.78 4.07 5.82
N ASP A 34 -24.15 3.80 7.07
CA ASP A 34 -24.46 4.84 8.07
C ASP A 34 -23.27 5.70 8.49
N VAL A 35 -22.06 5.13 8.65
CA VAL A 35 -20.88 5.93 9.00
C VAL A 35 -19.67 5.38 8.26
N GLN A 36 -19.02 6.27 7.51
CA GLN A 36 -17.82 5.96 6.75
C GLN A 36 -16.68 6.83 7.23
N TYR A 37 -15.55 6.18 7.47
CA TYR A 37 -14.31 6.83 7.84
C TYR A 37 -13.21 6.28 6.95
N ALA A 38 -12.47 7.20 6.32
CA ALA A 38 -11.33 6.87 5.52
C ALA A 38 -10.23 7.93 5.66
N GLN A 39 -9.02 7.47 5.44
CA GLN A 39 -7.85 8.29 5.20
C GLN A 39 -7.12 7.65 4.03
N SER A 40 -7.21 8.29 2.88
CA SER A 40 -6.59 7.81 1.65
C SER A 40 -5.09 8.10 1.69
N SER A 41 -4.28 7.19 1.15
CA SER A 41 -2.82 7.29 1.24
C SER A 41 -2.14 6.50 0.13
N VAL A 42 -0.93 6.92 -0.22
CA VAL A 42 -0.03 6.21 -1.14
C VAL A 42 1.18 5.74 -0.36
N PHE A 43 1.46 4.45 -0.41
CA PHE A 43 2.61 3.81 0.25
C PHE A 43 3.63 3.35 -0.77
N SER A 44 4.90 3.46 -0.42
CA SER A 44 6.04 2.94 -1.17
C SER A 44 6.63 1.70 -0.51
N PRO A 45 7.57 1.01 -1.17
CA PRO A 45 8.50 0.14 -0.45
C PRO A 45 9.30 0.95 0.58
N SER A 46 9.90 0.24 1.55
CA SER A 46 10.73 0.83 2.61
C SER A 46 12.21 0.50 2.34
N ASP A 47 12.83 1.24 1.42
CA ASP A 47 14.25 1.13 1.09
C ASP A 47 14.84 2.53 0.87
N PHE A 48 16.17 2.65 0.71
CA PHE A 48 16.89 3.93 0.65
C PHE A 48 16.39 4.92 -0.41
N ALA A 49 15.81 4.43 -1.52
CA ALA A 49 15.29 5.27 -2.59
C ALA A 49 13.92 5.93 -2.29
N PHE A 50 13.32 5.60 -1.15
CA PHE A 50 11.96 5.98 -0.75
C PHE A 50 11.94 6.78 0.57
N PRO A 51 10.82 7.44 0.91
CA PRO A 51 10.65 8.10 2.19
C PRO A 51 10.88 7.16 3.37
N HIS A 52 11.39 7.71 4.48
CA HIS A 52 11.73 6.95 5.67
C HIS A 52 10.53 6.21 6.29
N ASP A 53 9.34 6.80 6.24
CA ASP A 53 8.09 6.24 6.75
C ASP A 53 7.31 5.41 5.72
N ALA A 54 7.84 5.31 4.50
CA ALA A 54 7.19 4.69 3.34
C ALA A 54 5.81 5.28 3.00
N VAL A 55 5.52 6.52 3.40
CA VAL A 55 4.29 7.25 3.06
C VAL A 55 4.64 8.32 2.01
N MET A 56 4.12 8.15 0.81
CA MET A 56 4.37 9.10 -0.29
C MET A 56 3.45 10.31 -0.22
N ALA A 57 2.19 10.07 0.15
CA ALA A 57 1.18 11.11 0.33
C ALA A 57 0.03 10.59 1.19
N GLU A 58 -0.60 11.46 1.96
CA GLU A 58 -1.80 11.13 2.74
C GLU A 58 -2.81 12.29 2.78
N THR A 59 -4.10 11.93 2.78
CA THR A 59 -5.18 12.90 2.91
C THR A 59 -5.43 13.26 4.36
N THR A 60 -6.11 14.39 4.58
CA THR A 60 -6.71 14.67 5.89
C THR A 60 -7.77 13.60 6.20
N PRO A 61 -7.75 12.99 7.40
CA PRO A 61 -8.73 11.97 7.75
C PRO A 61 -10.16 12.51 7.74
N ASN A 62 -11.10 11.74 7.21
CA ASN A 62 -12.53 12.06 7.21
C ASN A 62 -12.92 13.37 6.48
N THR A 63 -12.10 13.79 5.51
CA THR A 63 -12.36 14.96 4.67
C THR A 63 -12.44 14.55 3.20
N GLU A 64 -13.46 15.02 2.50
CA GLU A 64 -13.58 14.82 1.05
C GLU A 64 -12.54 15.69 0.34
N MET A 65 -11.61 15.05 -0.37
CA MET A 65 -10.56 15.75 -1.11
C MET A 65 -9.96 14.88 -2.21
N ILE A 66 -9.29 15.55 -3.14
CA ILE A 66 -8.43 14.93 -4.15
C ILE A 66 -6.97 15.11 -3.72
N MET A 67 -6.16 14.07 -3.90
CA MET A 67 -4.74 14.07 -3.60
C MET A 67 -3.96 13.52 -4.79
N PHE A 68 -2.78 14.09 -5.02
CA PHE A 68 -1.86 13.69 -6.07
C PHE A 68 -0.57 13.15 -5.44
N SER A 69 0.04 12.17 -6.09
CA SER A 69 1.34 11.62 -5.69
C SER A 69 2.08 11.11 -6.91
N ASP A 70 3.30 11.59 -7.11
CA ASP A 70 4.16 11.15 -8.19
C ASP A 70 4.84 9.84 -7.83
N MET A 71 4.67 8.83 -8.69
CA MET A 71 5.22 7.49 -8.51
C MET A 71 6.19 7.18 -9.62
N ASP A 72 7.41 6.81 -9.25
CA ASP A 72 8.49 6.48 -10.19
C ASP A 72 8.65 4.96 -10.27
N LEU A 73 8.26 4.40 -11.41
CA LEU A 73 8.36 2.95 -11.65
C LEU A 73 9.80 2.49 -11.90
N GLU A 74 10.71 3.38 -12.30
CA GLU A 74 12.12 3.02 -12.45
C GLU A 74 12.77 2.75 -11.09
N LYS A 75 12.37 3.48 -10.04
CA LYS A 75 12.79 3.17 -8.66
C LYS A 75 12.36 1.78 -8.22
N LEU A 76 11.16 1.34 -8.59
CA LEU A 76 10.71 -0.02 -8.28
C LEU A 76 11.56 -1.08 -8.99
N LYS A 77 11.95 -0.84 -10.25
CA LYS A 77 12.85 -1.75 -10.97
C LYS A 77 14.23 -1.82 -10.31
N LEU A 78 14.76 -0.67 -9.87
CA LEU A 78 16.03 -0.60 -9.17
C LEU A 78 15.98 -1.39 -7.87
N VAL A 79 14.97 -1.15 -7.02
CA VAL A 79 14.83 -1.84 -5.72
C VAL A 79 14.65 -3.34 -5.88
N ARG A 80 13.85 -3.79 -6.85
CA ARG A 80 13.72 -5.22 -7.14
C ARG A 80 15.02 -5.86 -7.60
N ASN A 81 15.95 -5.07 -8.13
CA ASN A 81 17.21 -5.57 -8.67
C ASN A 81 18.38 -5.50 -7.67
N GLU A 82 18.54 -4.35 -7.04
CA GLU A 82 19.72 -3.91 -6.26
C GLU A 82 19.33 -3.37 -4.88
N GLY A 83 18.07 -3.54 -4.46
CA GLY A 83 17.59 -3.11 -3.15
C GLY A 83 18.30 -3.82 -2.00
N SER A 84 18.16 -3.24 -0.81
CA SER A 84 18.77 -3.79 0.42
C SER A 84 18.23 -5.19 0.73
N VAL A 85 16.99 -5.46 0.35
CA VAL A 85 16.30 -6.76 0.46
C VAL A 85 15.59 -7.01 -0.87
N THR A 86 15.68 -8.24 -1.38
CA THR A 86 15.06 -8.65 -2.65
C THR A 86 14.07 -9.80 -2.47
N ASN A 87 12.94 -9.52 -1.82
CA ASN A 87 11.93 -10.50 -1.42
C ASN A 87 11.47 -11.40 -2.58
N LEU A 88 11.26 -10.81 -3.77
CA LEU A 88 10.78 -11.55 -4.93
C LEU A 88 11.85 -12.49 -5.51
N LYS A 89 13.13 -12.13 -5.40
CA LYS A 89 14.24 -12.97 -5.86
C LYS A 89 14.55 -14.09 -4.88
N ASP A 90 14.46 -13.80 -3.59
CA ASP A 90 14.82 -14.73 -2.51
C ASP A 90 13.67 -15.71 -2.16
N ARG A 91 12.50 -15.54 -2.76
CA ARG A 91 11.31 -16.37 -2.49
C ARG A 91 11.52 -17.84 -2.91
N ARG A 92 11.46 -18.73 -1.92
CA ARG A 92 11.53 -20.19 -2.10
C ARG A 92 10.18 -20.79 -2.51
N VAL A 93 9.89 -20.77 -3.81
CA VAL A 93 8.64 -21.31 -4.36
C VAL A 93 8.46 -22.81 -4.10
N ASP A 94 9.56 -23.55 -3.99
CA ASP A 94 9.58 -24.99 -3.72
C ASP A 94 9.01 -25.37 -2.34
N LEU A 95 9.07 -24.47 -1.36
CA LEU A 95 8.51 -24.68 -0.02
C LEU A 95 7.02 -24.34 0.08
N TYR A 96 6.52 -23.51 -0.83
CA TYR A 96 5.14 -23.01 -0.82
C TYR A 96 4.25 -23.64 -1.90
N GLU A 97 4.81 -24.52 -2.73
CA GLU A 97 4.06 -25.31 -3.68
C GLU A 97 3.29 -26.43 -2.96
N LEU A 98 1.98 -26.26 -2.81
CA LEU A 98 1.10 -27.27 -2.22
C LEU A 98 0.56 -28.19 -3.31
N LYS A 99 0.97 -29.47 -3.29
CA LYS A 99 0.33 -30.50 -4.10
C LYS A 99 -0.98 -30.93 -3.43
N THR A 100 -2.09 -30.36 -3.86
CA THR A 100 -3.42 -30.86 -3.48
C THR A 100 -3.68 -32.19 -4.19
N ARG A 101 -4.26 -33.14 -3.45
CA ARG A 101 -4.56 -34.49 -3.92
C ARG A 101 -5.87 -34.55 -4.70
#